data_AF-A0A958ITC6-F1
#
_entry.id   AF-A0A958ITC6-F1
#
_cell.length_a   1.000
_cell.length_b   1.000
_cell.length_c   1.000
_cell.angle_alpha   90.00
_cell.angle_beta   90.00
_cell.angle_gamma   90.00
#
_symmetry.space_group_name_H-M   'P 1'
#
loop_
_entity.id
_entity.type
_entity.pdbx_description
1 polymer ?
#
loop_
_entity_poly.entity_id
_entity_poly.type
_entity_poly.pdbx_seq_one_letter_code
_entity_poly.pdbx_strand_id
1 'polypeptide(L)'
;GDSLGREVWPEKFISLDLIRNGYWLHSKIGESLIRGITLGAVSGAVVLLLTRIIDPFLRLQYIHPDQDTFIFLHSGSPFLTFIGWNGFTGIYTLTTLMLLLMGLLRKRFSSPIILLAVPAVLLVMSNKGNILPLWVGMPIEIIATLAVIWAFYRFDILTAFWALFTALTINPAASLFGIGNSGHLASGWVVAAFGGLLLIYAIVTFWGSDRITDYQRIAPAFAKNITERQRLQRELEIARDVQMSFLPAVNPDVHNLDIAARCIPALEVGGDYYDFVELEGNRLGVVIGDVSGKGTQAAFYMTLTKGFWRALANASDSPAEVLTKLNKLFYDNVKRGVFISMVYGIFDLESGILTLARAGHNPVVMHKGQELNMERIHPRGLALGMEKGVRFGQVIQEVKIP
;
A
#
# COMPACT_ATOMS: atom_id res chain seq x y z
N GLY A 1 -9.94 6.65 -3.33
CA GLY A 1 -9.08 7.30 -2.33
C GLY A 1 -9.59 7.22 -0.91
N ASP A 2 -10.83 6.78 -0.64
CA ASP A 2 -11.25 6.37 0.70
C ASP A 2 -10.28 5.33 1.31
N SER A 3 -9.88 4.32 0.52
CA SER A 3 -8.86 3.34 0.91
C SER A 3 -7.48 3.94 1.23
N LEU A 4 -7.06 5.02 0.56
CA LEU A 4 -5.75 5.66 0.76
C LEU A 4 -5.78 6.59 1.97
N GLY A 5 -6.86 7.36 2.14
CA GLY A 5 -7.06 8.19 3.32
C GLY A 5 -7.14 7.36 4.60
N ARG A 6 -7.82 6.21 4.55
CA ARG A 6 -7.90 5.25 5.67
C ARG A 6 -6.59 4.54 5.98
N GLU A 7 -5.71 4.39 4.99
CA GLU A 7 -4.38 3.82 5.22
C GLU A 7 -3.48 4.78 6.01
N VAL A 8 -3.63 6.08 5.76
CA VAL A 8 -2.78 7.12 6.37
C VAL A 8 -3.34 7.61 7.70
N TRP A 9 -4.65 7.83 7.77
CA TRP A 9 -5.32 8.43 8.91
C TRP A 9 -6.64 7.71 9.25
N PRO A 10 -6.59 6.43 9.65
CA PRO A 10 -7.79 5.65 9.95
C PRO A 10 -8.68 6.32 11.00
N GLU A 11 -8.09 7.00 11.98
CA GLU A 11 -8.79 7.70 13.05
C GLU A 11 -9.66 8.87 12.56
N LYS A 12 -9.35 9.45 11.39
CA LYS A 12 -10.08 10.60 10.84
C LYS A 12 -11.40 10.22 10.19
N PHE A 13 -11.60 8.93 9.90
CA PHE A 13 -12.81 8.42 9.22
C PHE A 13 -13.80 7.74 10.17
N ILE A 14 -13.48 7.63 11.46
CA ILE A 14 -14.30 6.96 12.47
C ILE A 14 -15.73 7.54 12.51
N SER A 15 -15.86 8.86 12.47
CA SER A 15 -17.17 9.54 12.50
C SER A 15 -18.03 9.19 11.28
N LEU A 16 -17.39 9.02 10.12
CA LEU A 16 -18.05 8.61 8.88
C LEU A 16 -18.40 7.11 8.89
N ASP A 17 -17.58 6.27 9.53
CA ASP A 17 -17.85 4.84 9.68
C ASP A 17 -19.02 4.57 10.62
N LEU A 18 -19.11 5.32 11.72
CA LEU A 18 -20.26 5.26 12.62
C LEU A 18 -21.57 5.56 11.89
N ILE A 19 -21.57 6.63 11.09
CA ILE A 19 -22.71 7.00 10.25
C ILE A 19 -23.05 5.89 9.25
N ARG A 20 -22.05 5.39 8.52
CA ARG A 20 -22.24 4.33 7.51
C ARG A 20 -22.79 3.03 8.09
N ASN A 21 -22.37 2.68 9.30
CA ASN A 21 -22.77 1.45 9.97
C ASN A 21 -24.07 1.59 10.79
N GLY A 22 -24.75 2.74 10.70
CA GLY A 22 -26.07 2.95 11.32
C GLY A 22 -26.02 3.46 12.76
N TYR A 23 -24.84 3.81 13.30
CA TYR A 23 -24.67 4.34 14.65
C TYR A 23 -24.89 5.85 14.70
N TRP A 24 -26.01 6.34 14.17
CA TRP A 24 -26.29 7.77 14.00
C TRP A 24 -26.30 8.57 15.31
N LEU A 25 -26.74 7.96 16.41
CA LEU A 25 -26.87 8.60 17.73
C LEU A 25 -25.59 8.53 18.58
N HIS A 26 -24.47 8.10 18.01
CA HIS A 26 -23.22 7.93 18.75
C HIS A 26 -22.63 9.26 19.23
N SER A 27 -22.13 9.30 20.46
CA SER A 27 -21.56 10.50 21.10
C SER A 27 -20.48 11.21 20.29
N LYS A 28 -19.65 10.41 19.58
CA LYS A 28 -18.62 10.92 18.65
C LYS A 28 -19.19 11.78 17.52
N ILE A 29 -20.36 11.42 16.97
CA ILE A 29 -21.00 12.20 15.88
C ILE A 29 -21.43 13.56 16.43
N GLY A 30 -22.01 13.60 17.62
CA GLY A 30 -22.34 14.84 18.31
C GLY A 30 -21.12 15.71 18.59
N GLU A 31 -20.02 15.11 19.07
CA GLU A 31 -18.76 15.81 19.30
C GLU A 31 -18.22 16.45 18.00
N SER A 32 -18.23 15.71 16.90
CA SER A 32 -17.79 16.22 15.59
C SER A 32 -18.70 17.32 15.04
N LEU A 33 -20.02 17.19 15.21
CA LEU A 33 -21.00 18.20 14.80
C LEU A 33 -20.84 19.50 15.59
N ILE A 34 -20.78 19.44 16.93
CA ILE A 34 -20.62 20.62 17.78
C ILE A 34 -19.33 21.36 17.44
N ARG A 35 -18.21 20.62 17.30
CA ARG A 35 -16.93 21.20 16.90
C ARG A 35 -16.99 21.81 15.51
N GLY A 36 -17.60 21.11 14.55
CA GLY A 36 -17.72 21.60 13.19
C GLY A 36 -18.52 22.90 13.13
N ILE A 37 -19.72 22.91 13.71
CA ILE A 37 -20.60 24.09 13.73
C ILE A 37 -19.93 25.27 14.45
N THR A 38 -19.30 25.04 15.61
CA THR A 38 -18.61 26.12 16.34
C THR A 38 -17.42 26.68 15.57
N LEU A 39 -16.55 25.82 15.02
CA LEU A 39 -15.40 26.27 14.22
C LEU A 39 -15.84 27.00 12.95
N GLY A 40 -16.89 26.53 12.28
CA GLY A 40 -17.43 27.16 11.08
C GLY A 40 -18.10 28.50 11.36
N ALA A 41 -18.83 28.63 12.48
CA ALA A 41 -19.41 29.89 12.90
C ALA A 41 -18.32 30.92 13.26
N VAL A 42 -17.28 30.50 13.98
CA VAL A 42 -16.14 31.36 14.33
C VAL A 42 -15.38 31.78 13.08
N SER A 43 -15.05 30.86 12.18
CA SER A 43 -14.32 31.19 10.94
C SER A 43 -15.13 32.09 10.03
N GLY A 44 -16.43 31.83 9.85
CA GLY A 44 -17.35 32.68 9.11
C GLY A 44 -17.44 34.09 9.70
N ALA A 45 -17.55 34.21 11.03
CA ALA A 45 -17.57 35.50 11.73
C ALA A 45 -16.26 36.27 11.58
N VAL A 46 -15.11 35.58 11.65
CA VAL A 46 -13.79 36.20 11.42
C VAL A 46 -13.68 36.71 9.98
N VAL A 47 -14.09 35.92 8.99
CA VAL A 47 -14.10 36.35 7.59
C VAL A 47 -15.00 37.57 7.40
N LEU A 48 -16.21 37.57 7.98
CA LEU A 48 -17.09 38.74 7.96
C LEU A 48 -16.47 39.98 8.60
N LEU A 49 -15.85 39.82 9.76
CA LEU A 49 -15.23 40.93 10.47
C LEU A 49 -14.06 41.50 9.67
N LEU A 50 -13.21 40.64 9.10
CA LEU A 50 -12.11 41.05 8.23
C LEU A 50 -12.62 41.81 7.00
N THR A 51 -13.64 41.27 6.32
CA THR A 51 -14.19 41.94 5.13
C THR A 51 -14.78 43.30 5.50
N ARG A 52 -15.50 43.43 6.63
CA ARG A 52 -16.06 44.70 7.11
C ARG A 52 -15.02 45.72 7.53
N ILE A 53 -13.88 45.29 8.09
CA ILE A 53 -12.79 46.20 8.48
C ILE A 53 -12.03 46.69 7.25
N ILE A 54 -11.81 45.84 6.25
CA ILE A 54 -11.00 46.16 5.07
C ILE A 54 -11.81 46.97 4.04
N ASP A 55 -13.12 46.75 3.97
CA ASP A 55 -14.03 47.38 3.01
C ASP A 55 -13.91 48.92 2.91
N PRO A 56 -13.90 49.68 4.01
CA PRO A 56 -13.76 51.15 3.96
C PRO A 56 -12.44 51.63 3.34
N PHE A 57 -11.36 50.84 3.41
CA PHE A 57 -10.02 51.22 2.97
C PHE A 57 -9.77 50.88 1.51
N LEU A 58 -10.21 49.70 1.07
CA LEU A 58 -9.94 49.17 -0.26
C LEU A 58 -11.13 49.28 -1.22
N ARG A 59 -12.27 49.83 -0.76
CA ARG A 59 -13.55 49.87 -1.47
C ARG A 59 -13.87 48.50 -2.05
N LEU A 60 -13.97 47.51 -1.16
CA LEU A 60 -14.19 46.14 -1.59
C LEU A 60 -15.56 46.08 -2.26
N GLN A 61 -15.56 45.72 -3.53
CA GLN A 61 -16.78 45.22 -4.12
C GLN A 61 -16.88 43.77 -3.66
N TYR A 62 -17.62 43.58 -2.57
CA TYR A 62 -18.37 42.33 -2.51
C TYR A 62 -19.17 42.29 -3.79
N ILE A 63 -19.12 41.19 -4.54
CA ILE A 63 -20.20 40.95 -5.49
C ILE A 63 -21.41 40.84 -4.58
N HIS A 64 -22.11 41.98 -4.42
CA HIS A 64 -23.31 42.01 -3.63
C HIS A 64 -24.18 40.94 -4.23
N PRO A 65 -24.77 40.08 -3.40
CA PRO A 65 -25.86 39.27 -3.88
C PRO A 65 -27.00 40.22 -4.24
N ASP A 66 -26.94 40.79 -5.44
CA ASP A 66 -28.13 41.23 -6.12
C ASP A 66 -28.99 39.99 -6.39
N GLN A 67 -30.25 40.22 -6.72
CA GLN A 67 -31.19 39.12 -6.94
C GLN A 67 -30.64 38.12 -7.97
N ASP A 68 -29.85 38.61 -8.94
CA ASP A 68 -29.28 37.85 -10.05
C ASP A 68 -28.07 36.97 -9.66
N THR A 69 -27.31 37.29 -8.61
CA THR A 69 -26.12 36.49 -8.22
C THR A 69 -26.48 35.21 -7.48
N PHE A 70 -27.57 35.21 -6.72
CA PHE A 70 -28.02 34.01 -6.04
C PHE A 70 -28.94 33.20 -6.96
N ILE A 71 -28.32 32.39 -7.81
CA ILE A 71 -28.99 31.45 -8.72
C ILE A 71 -30.07 30.61 -7.98
N PHE A 72 -29.91 30.36 -6.68
CA PHE A 72 -30.90 29.67 -5.87
C PHE A 72 -32.19 30.48 -5.59
N LEU A 73 -32.14 31.81 -5.51
CA LEU A 73 -33.32 32.66 -5.32
C LEU A 73 -34.30 32.57 -6.50
N HIS A 74 -33.78 32.27 -7.69
CA HIS A 74 -34.58 32.05 -8.91
C HIS A 74 -34.99 30.59 -9.13
N SER A 75 -34.59 29.67 -8.25
CA SER A 75 -34.96 28.27 -8.36
C SER A 75 -36.37 28.02 -7.80
N GLY A 76 -37.06 26.99 -8.33
CA GLY A 76 -38.40 26.61 -7.84
C GLY A 76 -38.44 26.20 -6.36
N SER A 77 -37.28 25.89 -5.77
CA SER A 77 -37.12 25.60 -4.35
C SER A 77 -35.82 26.21 -3.80
N PRO A 78 -35.83 27.50 -3.40
CA PRO A 78 -34.62 28.21 -2.97
C PRO A 78 -33.86 27.51 -1.85
N PHE A 79 -34.57 26.91 -0.89
CA PHE A 79 -33.98 26.15 0.20
C PHE A 79 -33.18 24.91 -0.26
N LEU A 80 -33.75 24.07 -1.14
CA LEU A 80 -33.09 22.85 -1.59
C LEU A 80 -31.85 23.16 -2.44
N THR A 81 -31.95 24.18 -3.30
CA THR A 81 -30.83 24.63 -4.12
C THR A 81 -29.72 25.21 -3.22
N PHE A 82 -30.09 25.95 -2.18
CA PHE A 82 -29.17 26.51 -1.19
C PHE A 82 -28.39 25.43 -0.41
N ILE A 83 -29.10 24.48 0.21
CA ILE A 83 -28.45 23.39 0.94
C ILE A 83 -27.67 22.48 0.01
N GLY A 84 -28.24 22.15 -1.16
CA GLY A 84 -27.61 21.30 -2.16
C GLY A 84 -26.28 21.87 -2.65
N TRP A 85 -26.22 23.16 -2.95
CA TRP A 85 -25.00 23.82 -3.41
C TRP A 85 -23.90 23.85 -2.35
N ASN A 86 -24.24 24.23 -1.11
CA ASN A 86 -23.28 24.27 -0.02
C ASN A 86 -22.80 22.87 0.40
N GLY A 87 -23.72 21.89 0.42
CA GLY A 87 -23.39 20.49 0.69
C GLY A 87 -22.49 19.90 -0.40
N PHE A 88 -22.81 20.15 -1.68
CA PHE A 88 -22.00 19.72 -2.81
C PHE A 88 -20.59 20.32 -2.76
N THR A 89 -20.48 21.64 -2.53
CA THR A 89 -19.19 22.31 -2.40
C THR A 89 -18.37 21.73 -1.23
N GLY A 90 -19.00 21.47 -0.08
CA GLY A 90 -18.34 20.83 1.06
C GLY A 90 -17.80 19.44 0.75
N ILE A 91 -18.62 18.59 0.12
CA ILE A 91 -18.23 17.23 -0.30
C ILE A 91 -17.12 17.30 -1.35
N TYR A 92 -17.26 18.15 -2.36
CA TYR A 92 -16.28 18.32 -3.44
C TYR A 92 -14.92 18.77 -2.91
N THR A 93 -14.90 19.74 -2.00
CA THR A 93 -13.69 20.27 -1.37
C THR A 93 -12.97 19.20 -0.55
N LEU A 94 -13.69 18.47 0.30
CA LEU A 94 -13.09 17.38 1.08
C LEU A 94 -12.63 16.24 0.19
N THR A 95 -13.42 15.89 -0.82
CA THR A 95 -13.08 14.84 -1.77
C THR A 95 -11.83 15.21 -2.58
N THR A 96 -11.66 16.47 -2.98
CA THR A 96 -10.48 16.95 -3.70
C THR A 96 -9.24 16.96 -2.79
N LEU A 97 -9.41 17.42 -1.54
CA LEU A 97 -8.37 17.41 -0.51
C LEU A 97 -7.90 15.99 -0.17
N MET A 98 -8.82 15.01 -0.20
CA MET A 98 -8.53 13.60 0.11
C MET A 98 -8.10 12.73 -1.07
N LEU A 99 -8.75 12.82 -2.24
CA LEU A 99 -8.60 11.87 -3.34
C LEU A 99 -7.46 12.22 -4.30
N LEU A 100 -7.36 13.49 -4.70
CA LEU A 100 -6.54 13.85 -5.85
C LEU A 100 -5.05 13.92 -5.49
N LEU A 101 -4.71 14.43 -4.30
CA LEU A 101 -3.33 14.82 -3.99
C LEU A 101 -2.64 13.92 -2.96
N MET A 102 -3.36 13.27 -2.04
CA MET A 102 -2.73 12.25 -1.18
C MET A 102 -2.20 11.07 -2.00
N GLY A 103 -2.92 10.61 -3.04
CA GLY A 103 -2.46 9.51 -3.89
C GLY A 103 -1.26 9.86 -4.78
N LEU A 104 -1.19 11.11 -5.26
CA LEU A 104 -0.11 11.59 -6.13
C LEU A 104 1.12 12.05 -5.34
N LEU A 105 0.92 12.81 -4.26
CA LEU A 105 2.02 13.40 -3.48
C LEU A 105 2.65 12.42 -2.50
N ARG A 106 1.90 11.45 -1.94
CA ARG A 106 2.47 10.46 -0.99
C ARG A 106 3.58 9.62 -1.61
N LYS A 107 3.54 9.41 -2.93
CA LYS A 107 4.62 8.71 -3.66
C LYS A 107 5.96 9.46 -3.59
N ARG A 108 5.96 10.76 -3.31
CA ARG A 108 7.15 11.62 -3.36
C ARG A 108 7.43 12.40 -2.06
N PHE A 109 6.42 12.63 -1.22
CA PHE A 109 6.51 13.39 0.01
C PHE A 109 5.81 12.66 1.16
N SER A 110 6.52 12.48 2.28
CA SER A 110 5.96 11.89 3.51
C SER A 110 5.48 12.93 4.53
N SER A 111 5.76 14.22 4.29
CA SER A 111 5.39 15.28 5.24
C SER A 111 3.89 15.60 5.17
N PRO A 112 3.15 15.52 6.30
CA PRO A 112 1.72 15.80 6.32
C PRO A 112 1.38 17.25 5.96
N ILE A 113 2.30 18.19 6.21
CA ILE A 113 2.13 19.62 5.88
C ILE A 113 2.07 19.81 4.36
N ILE A 114 2.96 19.15 3.61
CA ILE A 114 3.03 19.26 2.14
C ILE A 114 1.80 18.62 1.50
N LEU A 115 1.35 17.48 2.06
CA LEU A 115 0.16 16.77 1.58
C LEU A 115 -1.13 17.61 1.71
N LEU A 116 -1.16 18.60 2.60
CA LEU A 116 -2.31 19.48 2.85
C LEU A 116 -2.18 20.85 2.19
N ALA A 117 -0.99 21.44 2.15
CA ALA A 117 -0.76 22.78 1.59
C ALA A 117 -1.03 22.85 0.07
N VAL A 118 -0.62 21.84 -0.68
CA VAL A 118 -0.82 21.80 -2.14
C VAL A 118 -2.31 21.74 -2.53
N PRO A 119 -3.15 20.88 -1.93
CA PRO A 119 -4.60 20.92 -2.15
C PRO A 119 -5.22 22.26 -1.77
N ALA A 120 -4.76 22.87 -0.68
CA ALA A 120 -5.27 24.16 -0.21
C ALA A 120 -5.15 25.23 -1.30
N VAL A 121 -3.96 25.33 -1.90
CA VAL A 121 -3.66 26.30 -2.95
C VAL A 121 -4.51 26.02 -4.19
N LEU A 122 -4.63 24.77 -4.62
CA LEU A 122 -5.45 24.40 -5.78
C LEU A 122 -6.94 24.69 -5.58
N LEU A 123 -7.46 24.46 -4.37
CA LEU A 123 -8.84 24.78 -4.00
C LEU A 123 -9.11 26.28 -4.08
N VAL A 124 -8.23 27.09 -3.49
CA VAL A 124 -8.33 28.56 -3.56
C VAL A 124 -8.28 29.05 -5.01
N MET A 125 -7.39 28.48 -5.84
CA MET A 125 -7.29 28.85 -7.25
C MET A 125 -8.52 28.44 -8.08
N SER A 126 -9.24 27.39 -7.66
CA SER A 126 -10.44 26.91 -8.35
C SER A 126 -11.71 27.71 -8.03
N ASN A 127 -11.73 28.41 -6.90
CA ASN A 127 -12.88 29.21 -6.48
C ASN A 127 -12.82 30.59 -7.17
N LYS A 128 -13.81 30.90 -8.00
CA LYS A 128 -13.96 32.26 -8.56
C LYS A 128 -14.32 33.19 -7.39
N GLY A 129 -13.35 33.95 -6.89
CA GLY A 129 -13.51 34.73 -5.66
C GLY A 129 -14.75 35.62 -5.67
N ASN A 130 -15.50 35.59 -4.56
CA ASN A 130 -16.70 36.43 -4.35
C ASN A 130 -16.36 37.87 -3.89
N ILE A 131 -15.07 38.18 -3.73
CA ILE A 131 -14.55 39.43 -3.21
C ILE A 131 -13.61 40.03 -4.27
N LEU A 132 -13.91 41.23 -4.73
CA LEU A 132 -13.06 42.02 -5.62
C LEU A 132 -12.40 43.17 -4.85
N PRO A 133 -11.12 43.49 -5.15
CA PRO A 133 -10.27 42.89 -6.19
C PRO A 133 -9.66 41.53 -5.78
N LEU A 134 -9.34 40.68 -6.77
CA LEU A 134 -8.91 39.28 -6.59
C LEU A 134 -7.73 39.11 -5.60
N TRP A 135 -6.79 40.06 -5.58
CA TRP A 135 -5.62 40.02 -4.71
C TRP A 135 -5.96 40.20 -3.22
N VAL A 136 -7.15 40.75 -2.89
CA VAL A 136 -7.67 40.81 -1.52
C VAL A 136 -8.50 39.57 -1.18
N GLY A 137 -9.26 39.05 -2.15
CA GLY A 137 -10.07 37.84 -1.97
C GLY A 137 -9.22 36.59 -1.74
N MET A 138 -8.09 36.44 -2.45
CA MET A 138 -7.25 35.25 -2.35
C MET A 138 -6.70 35.00 -0.92
N PRO A 139 -6.08 35.98 -0.22
CA PRO A 139 -5.63 35.78 1.16
C PRO A 139 -6.74 35.32 2.13
N ILE A 140 -7.95 35.87 1.98
CA ILE A 140 -9.10 35.52 2.83
C ILE A 140 -9.51 34.06 2.60
N GLU A 141 -9.62 33.64 1.33
CA GLU A 141 -9.92 32.27 0.93
C GLU A 141 -8.82 31.28 1.38
N ILE A 142 -7.56 31.68 1.35
CA ILE A 142 -6.43 30.89 1.87
C ILE A 142 -6.59 30.66 3.37
N ILE A 143 -6.86 31.72 4.14
CA ILE A 143 -7.05 31.62 5.60
C ILE A 143 -8.22 30.68 5.92
N ALA A 144 -9.35 30.81 5.22
CA ALA A 144 -10.51 29.95 5.39
C ALA A 144 -10.17 28.48 5.07
N THR A 145 -9.44 28.23 3.98
CA THR A 145 -9.01 26.87 3.59
C THR A 145 -8.04 26.26 4.59
N LEU A 146 -7.11 27.05 5.12
CA LEU A 146 -6.18 26.61 6.17
C LEU A 146 -6.92 26.25 7.47
N ALA A 147 -7.98 26.99 7.82
CA ALA A 147 -8.80 26.66 8.98
C ALA A 147 -9.52 25.30 8.83
N VAL A 148 -10.01 24.98 7.63
CA VAL A 148 -10.64 23.68 7.33
C VAL A 148 -9.62 22.55 7.39
N ILE A 149 -8.42 22.77 6.83
CA ILE A 149 -7.30 21.83 6.93
C ILE A 149 -6.92 21.57 8.38
N TRP A 150 -6.81 22.64 9.18
CA TRP A 150 -6.51 22.53 10.60
C TRP A 150 -7.59 21.75 11.35
N ALA A 151 -8.88 22.00 11.06
CA ALA A 151 -9.99 21.28 11.66
C ALA A 151 -9.93 19.78 11.32
N PHE A 152 -9.63 19.43 10.07
CA PHE A 152 -9.42 18.04 9.65
C PHE A 152 -8.23 17.39 10.38
N TYR A 153 -7.09 18.09 10.41
CA TYR A 153 -5.87 17.58 11.04
C TYR A 153 -6.02 17.39 12.55
N ARG A 154 -6.69 18.33 13.24
CA ARG A 154 -6.86 18.29 14.69
C ARG A 154 -7.93 17.31 15.15
N PHE A 155 -9.01 17.16 14.37
CA PHE A 155 -10.20 16.39 14.74
C PHE A 155 -10.47 15.25 13.75
N ASP A 156 -11.52 15.32 12.93
CA ASP A 156 -11.96 14.27 12.03
C ASP A 156 -12.65 14.83 10.76
N ILE A 157 -12.96 13.96 9.79
CA ILE A 157 -13.56 14.36 8.50
C ILE A 157 -14.94 15.01 8.65
N LEU A 158 -15.76 14.53 9.58
CA LEU A 158 -17.11 15.05 9.81
C LEU A 158 -17.02 16.46 10.44
N THR A 159 -16.09 16.67 11.38
CA THR A 159 -15.80 18.00 11.93
C THR A 159 -15.40 18.99 10.83
N ALA A 160 -14.50 18.60 9.93
CA ALA A 160 -14.05 19.44 8.83
C ALA A 160 -15.17 19.79 7.85
N PHE A 161 -16.03 18.81 7.52
CA PHE A 161 -17.22 19.01 6.68
C PHE A 161 -18.15 20.05 7.27
N TRP A 162 -18.54 19.88 8.54
CA TRP A 162 -19.50 20.78 9.19
C TRP A 162 -18.91 22.17 9.46
N ALA A 163 -17.60 22.28 9.70
CA ALA A 163 -16.91 23.56 9.78
C ALA A 163 -16.98 24.33 8.44
N LEU A 164 -16.66 23.66 7.34
CA LEU A 164 -16.76 24.27 6.02
C LEU A 164 -18.21 24.61 5.65
N PHE A 165 -19.13 23.66 5.83
CA PHE A 165 -20.55 23.85 5.52
C PHE A 165 -21.14 25.04 6.29
N THR A 166 -20.86 25.15 7.59
CA THR A 166 -21.37 26.25 8.42
C THR A 166 -20.76 27.59 8.00
N ALA A 167 -19.45 27.63 7.73
CA ALA A 167 -18.76 28.85 7.27
C ALA A 167 -19.31 29.37 5.93
N LEU A 168 -19.60 28.47 4.99
CA LEU A 168 -20.20 28.81 3.70
C LEU A 168 -21.67 29.22 3.81
N THR A 169 -22.38 28.69 4.81
CA THR A 169 -23.82 28.88 4.97
C THR A 169 -24.16 30.18 5.71
N ILE A 170 -23.37 30.59 6.70
CA ILE A 170 -23.75 31.66 7.63
C ILE A 170 -23.92 33.03 6.94
N ASN A 171 -23.04 33.37 5.99
CA ASN A 171 -23.06 34.69 5.33
C ASN A 171 -24.23 34.80 4.32
N PRO A 172 -24.45 33.84 3.42
CA PRO A 172 -25.62 33.85 2.56
C PRO A 172 -26.94 33.67 3.31
N ALA A 173 -26.97 32.93 4.43
CA ALA A 173 -28.18 32.81 5.24
C ALA A 173 -28.56 34.16 5.89
N ALA A 174 -27.56 34.95 6.31
CA ALA A 174 -27.80 36.29 6.86
C ALA A 174 -28.37 37.26 5.81
N SER A 175 -27.95 37.17 4.54
CA SER A 175 -28.45 38.05 3.47
C SER A 175 -29.93 37.79 3.12
N LEU A 176 -30.46 36.58 3.36
CA LEU A 176 -31.89 36.27 3.19
C LEU A 176 -32.80 37.13 4.06
N PHE A 177 -32.31 37.64 5.19
CA PHE A 177 -33.06 38.51 6.08
C PHE A 177 -32.91 40.00 5.74
N GLY A 178 -31.88 40.37 4.97
CA GLY A 178 -31.58 41.77 4.60
C GLY A 178 -32.21 42.23 3.28
N ILE A 179 -32.62 41.30 2.42
CA ILE A 179 -33.27 41.62 1.13
C ILE A 179 -34.76 41.81 1.41
N GLY A 180 -35.27 43.05 1.30
CA GLY A 180 -36.63 43.47 1.69
C GLY A 180 -37.81 42.87 0.90
N ASN A 181 -37.67 41.68 0.30
CA ASN A 181 -38.71 40.98 -0.45
C ASN A 181 -39.34 39.87 0.41
N SER A 182 -40.67 39.85 0.53
CA SER A 182 -41.41 39.01 1.49
C SER A 182 -41.26 37.48 1.26
N GLY A 183 -40.96 37.05 0.03
CA GLY A 183 -40.79 35.63 -0.31
C GLY A 183 -39.48 35.00 0.19
N HIS A 184 -38.42 35.78 0.41
CA HIS A 184 -37.11 35.26 0.79
C HIS A 184 -36.94 35.15 2.32
N LEU A 185 -37.70 35.94 3.08
CA LEU A 185 -37.78 35.83 4.55
C LEU A 185 -38.23 34.44 5.00
N ALA A 186 -39.21 33.85 4.30
CA ALA A 186 -39.65 32.49 4.57
C ALA A 186 -38.51 31.48 4.37
N SER A 187 -37.71 31.64 3.31
CA SER A 187 -36.54 30.79 3.06
C SER A 187 -35.45 30.97 4.14
N GLY A 188 -35.23 32.19 4.61
CA GLY A 188 -34.33 32.48 5.74
C GLY A 188 -34.74 31.73 7.01
N TRP A 189 -36.03 31.77 7.35
CA TRP A 189 -36.56 31.04 8.51
C TRP A 189 -36.43 29.52 8.37
N VAL A 190 -36.61 28.97 7.16
CA VAL A 190 -36.41 27.52 6.91
C VAL A 190 -34.93 27.13 7.10
N VAL A 191 -33.98 27.95 6.62
CA VAL A 191 -32.54 27.71 6.85
C VAL A 191 -32.20 27.81 8.34
N ALA A 192 -32.75 28.80 9.06
CA ALA A 192 -32.55 28.95 10.50
C ALA A 192 -33.13 27.75 11.28
N ALA A 193 -34.33 27.27 10.90
CA ALA A 193 -34.95 26.09 11.50
C ALA A 193 -34.11 24.83 11.25
N PHE A 194 -33.56 24.65 10.04
CA PHE A 194 -32.65 23.56 9.73
C PHE A 194 -31.38 23.60 10.61
N GLY A 195 -30.75 24.77 10.76
CA GLY A 195 -29.62 24.96 11.66
C GLY A 195 -29.94 24.67 13.12
N GLY A 196 -31.12 25.10 13.60
CA GLY A 196 -31.61 24.82 14.94
C GLY A 196 -31.83 23.33 15.19
N LEU A 197 -32.46 22.61 14.25
CA LEU A 197 -32.65 21.16 14.34
C LEU A 197 -31.32 20.41 14.34
N LEU A 198 -30.34 20.85 13.54
CA LEU A 198 -28.98 20.30 13.54
C LEU A 198 -28.27 20.50 14.88
N LEU A 199 -28.41 21.67 15.50
CA LEU A 199 -27.85 21.94 16.82
C LEU A 199 -28.51 21.06 17.89
N ILE A 200 -29.83 20.92 17.85
CA ILE A 200 -30.55 20.00 18.75
C ILE A 200 -30.05 18.57 18.57
N TYR A 201 -29.94 18.10 17.32
CA TYR A 201 -29.40 16.79 17.01
C TYR A 201 -27.96 16.61 17.52
N ALA A 202 -27.10 17.61 17.32
CA ALA A 202 -25.72 17.60 17.79
C ALA A 202 -25.63 17.52 19.32
N ILE A 203 -26.49 18.24 20.04
CA ILE A 203 -26.57 18.19 21.50
C ILE A 203 -27.10 16.84 21.98
N VAL A 204 -28.20 16.36 21.41
CA VAL A 204 -28.81 15.06 21.79
C VAL A 204 -27.82 13.92 21.58
N THR A 205 -27.16 13.88 20.42
CA THR A 205 -26.14 12.86 20.13
C THR A 205 -24.92 13.00 21.03
N PHE A 206 -24.45 14.21 21.33
CA PHE A 206 -23.33 14.44 22.25
C PHE A 206 -23.57 13.91 23.67
N TRP A 207 -24.81 13.99 24.15
CA TRP A 207 -25.23 13.47 25.45
C TRP A 207 -25.63 11.98 25.40
N GLY A 208 -25.70 11.38 24.20
CA GLY A 208 -25.99 9.98 24.00
C GLY A 208 -25.01 9.05 24.72
N SER A 209 -25.54 8.04 25.41
CA SER A 209 -24.80 7.09 26.26
C SER A 209 -23.86 6.15 25.50
N ASP A 210 -23.97 6.05 24.16
CA ASP A 210 -23.12 5.16 23.38
C ASP A 210 -21.71 5.75 23.24
N ARG A 211 -20.84 5.24 24.12
CA ARG A 211 -19.38 5.41 24.09
C ARG A 211 -18.76 4.08 23.69
N ILE A 212 -19.05 3.60 22.48
CA ILE A 212 -18.32 2.44 21.96
C ILE A 212 -16.88 2.91 21.69
N THR A 213 -15.99 2.63 22.64
CA THR A 213 -14.56 2.94 22.58
C THR A 213 -13.77 1.92 21.77
N ASP A 214 -14.37 0.78 21.43
CA ASP A 214 -13.72 -0.31 20.70
C ASP A 214 -13.78 -0.09 19.18
N TYR A 215 -12.95 0.85 18.73
CA TYR A 215 -12.84 1.24 17.32
C TYR A 215 -12.39 0.08 16.41
N GLN A 216 -11.78 -0.98 16.96
CA GLN A 216 -11.38 -2.16 16.20
C GLN A 216 -12.59 -2.96 15.67
N ARG A 217 -13.76 -2.85 16.31
CA ARG A 217 -15.00 -3.50 15.84
C ARG A 217 -15.69 -2.75 14.71
N ILE A 218 -15.42 -1.46 14.57
CA ILE A 218 -16.09 -0.56 13.60
C ILE A 218 -15.22 -0.35 12.35
N ALA A 219 -13.90 -0.46 12.49
CA ALA A 219 -12.98 -0.41 11.36
C ALA A 219 -13.40 -1.43 10.30
N PRO A 220 -13.55 -1.04 9.02
CA PRO A 220 -14.01 -1.95 7.99
C PRO A 220 -13.05 -3.14 7.91
N ALA A 221 -13.58 -4.36 7.75
CA ALA A 221 -12.78 -5.59 7.61
C ALA A 221 -11.62 -5.46 6.61
N PHE A 222 -11.74 -4.56 5.63
CA PHE A 222 -10.71 -4.21 4.67
C PHE A 222 -9.43 -3.61 5.30
N ALA A 223 -9.52 -2.80 6.34
CA ALA A 223 -8.35 -2.21 7.01
C ALA A 223 -7.52 -3.28 7.74
N LYS A 224 -8.18 -4.23 8.40
CA LYS A 224 -7.53 -5.39 9.02
C LYS A 224 -6.83 -6.27 7.98
N ASN A 225 -7.50 -6.51 6.85
CA ASN A 225 -6.95 -7.33 5.76
C ASN A 225 -5.70 -6.71 5.12
N ILE A 226 -5.59 -5.38 5.05
CA ILE A 226 -4.38 -4.71 4.53
C ILE A 226 -3.20 -4.94 5.47
N THR A 227 -3.38 -4.71 6.77
CA THR A 227 -2.30 -4.89 7.76
C THR A 227 -1.85 -6.35 7.84
N GLU A 228 -2.79 -7.31 7.83
CA GLU A 228 -2.44 -8.73 7.79
C GLU A 228 -1.70 -9.10 6.51
N ARG A 229 -2.14 -8.60 5.35
CA ARG A 229 -1.45 -8.85 4.07
C ARG A 229 -0.05 -8.25 4.05
N GLN A 230 0.14 -7.03 4.55
CA GLN A 230 1.46 -6.40 4.67
C GLN A 230 2.37 -7.18 5.60
N ARG A 231 1.84 -7.67 6.73
CA ARG A 231 2.59 -8.51 7.67
C ARG A 231 3.02 -9.83 7.01
N LEU A 232 2.10 -10.55 6.36
CA LEU A 232 2.42 -11.79 5.65
C LEU A 232 3.47 -11.57 4.55
N GLN A 233 3.35 -10.47 3.81
CA GLN A 233 4.31 -10.12 2.78
C GLN A 233 5.71 -9.84 3.37
N ARG A 234 5.78 -9.16 4.52
CA ARG A 234 7.02 -8.97 5.27
C ARG A 234 7.63 -10.29 5.74
N GLU A 235 6.81 -11.20 6.25
CA GLU A 235 7.25 -12.52 6.70
C GLU A 235 7.81 -13.36 5.53
N LEU A 236 7.21 -13.26 4.33
CA LEU A 236 7.72 -13.89 3.11
C LEU A 236 9.00 -13.24 2.58
N GLU A 237 9.14 -11.91 2.66
CA GLU A 237 10.38 -11.20 2.34
C GLU A 237 11.53 -11.65 3.24
N ILE A 238 11.30 -11.77 4.55
CA ILE A 238 12.31 -12.29 5.49
C ILE A 238 12.70 -13.73 5.13
N ALA A 239 11.72 -14.58 4.80
CA ALA A 239 11.99 -15.96 4.39
C ALA A 239 12.84 -16.03 3.10
N ARG A 240 12.61 -15.10 2.16
CA ARG A 240 13.42 -14.95 0.95
C ARG A 240 14.86 -14.61 1.27
N ASP A 241 15.08 -13.61 2.13
CA ASP A 241 16.42 -13.14 2.48
C ASP A 241 17.21 -14.26 3.18
N VAL A 242 16.56 -15.01 4.08
CA VAL A 242 17.15 -16.19 4.71
C VAL A 242 17.48 -17.26 3.66
N GLN A 243 16.58 -17.57 2.74
CA GLN A 243 16.84 -18.55 1.68
C GLN A 243 18.02 -18.14 0.78
N MET A 244 18.08 -16.89 0.37
CA MET A 244 19.16 -16.36 -0.46
C MET A 244 20.50 -16.37 0.29
N SER A 245 20.48 -16.20 1.63
CA SER A 245 21.68 -16.33 2.46
C SER A 245 22.27 -17.74 2.49
N PHE A 246 21.49 -18.77 2.09
CA PHE A 246 22.00 -20.13 1.92
C PHE A 246 22.69 -20.36 0.58
N LEU A 247 22.60 -19.45 -0.38
CA LEU A 247 23.38 -19.55 -1.61
C LEU A 247 24.80 -19.00 -1.36
N PRO A 248 25.82 -19.43 -2.15
CA PRO A 248 27.16 -18.87 -2.07
C PRO A 248 27.13 -17.34 -2.20
N ALA A 249 27.68 -16.65 -1.20
CA ALA A 249 27.81 -15.18 -1.24
C ALA A 249 28.89 -14.72 -2.22
N VAL A 250 29.91 -15.54 -2.42
CA VAL A 250 31.05 -15.31 -3.31
C VAL A 250 31.33 -16.62 -4.05
N ASN A 251 31.67 -16.54 -5.33
CA ASN A 251 32.12 -17.70 -6.09
C ASN A 251 33.53 -18.09 -5.62
N PRO A 252 33.87 -19.38 -5.59
CA PRO A 252 35.22 -19.80 -5.21
C PRO A 252 36.25 -19.23 -6.20
N ASP A 253 37.36 -18.73 -5.65
CA ASP A 253 38.52 -18.30 -6.43
C ASP A 253 39.47 -19.48 -6.59
N VAL A 254 39.39 -20.14 -7.74
CA VAL A 254 40.10 -21.37 -8.06
C VAL A 254 40.96 -21.16 -9.30
N HIS A 255 42.20 -21.65 -9.23
CA HIS A 255 43.15 -21.51 -10.33
C HIS A 255 42.59 -22.18 -11.61
N ASN A 256 42.69 -21.48 -12.75
CA ASN A 256 42.23 -21.92 -14.08
C ASN A 256 40.71 -22.04 -14.29
N LEU A 257 39.88 -21.50 -13.40
CA LEU A 257 38.43 -21.45 -13.57
C LEU A 257 37.90 -20.04 -13.32
N ASP A 258 37.09 -19.53 -14.26
CA ASP A 258 36.27 -18.33 -14.07
C ASP A 258 34.82 -18.78 -13.80
N ILE A 259 34.31 -18.46 -12.61
CA ILE A 259 33.03 -18.96 -12.11
C ILE A 259 32.07 -17.78 -11.90
N ALA A 260 30.92 -17.85 -12.56
CA ALA A 260 29.81 -16.94 -12.38
C ALA A 260 28.52 -17.71 -12.09
N ALA A 261 27.72 -17.22 -11.13
CA ALA A 261 26.45 -17.81 -10.78
C ALA A 261 25.43 -16.71 -10.44
N ARG A 262 24.16 -16.97 -10.77
CA ARG A 262 23.05 -16.04 -10.47
C ARG A 262 21.77 -16.83 -10.25
N CYS A 263 21.12 -16.59 -9.12
CA CYS A 263 19.78 -17.10 -8.83
C CYS A 263 18.82 -15.91 -8.65
N ILE A 264 17.69 -15.94 -9.38
CA ILE A 264 16.64 -14.92 -9.28
C ILE A 264 15.31 -15.64 -9.02
N PRO A 265 14.81 -15.64 -7.78
CA PRO A 265 13.52 -16.26 -7.46
C PRO A 265 12.36 -15.57 -8.20
N ALA A 266 11.49 -16.36 -8.83
CA ALA A 266 10.30 -15.87 -9.52
C ALA A 266 9.14 -15.47 -8.58
N LEU A 267 9.08 -16.08 -7.39
CA LEU A 267 8.10 -15.80 -6.32
C LEU A 267 8.79 -15.19 -5.10
N GLU A 268 8.07 -15.01 -3.98
CA GLU A 268 8.69 -14.56 -2.74
C GLU A 268 9.78 -15.55 -2.28
N VAL A 269 9.53 -16.87 -2.37
CA VAL A 269 10.47 -17.91 -1.96
C VAL A 269 10.52 -19.04 -3.00
N GLY A 270 11.74 -19.44 -3.41
CA GLY A 270 12.00 -20.42 -4.47
C GLY A 270 12.65 -21.74 -3.99
N GLY A 271 12.64 -22.74 -4.88
CA GLY A 271 13.29 -24.04 -4.68
C GLY A 271 14.68 -24.16 -5.33
N ASP A 272 15.04 -23.22 -6.19
CA ASP A 272 16.30 -23.20 -6.92
C ASP A 272 17.50 -23.11 -5.98
N TYR A 273 18.52 -23.90 -6.29
CA TYR A 273 19.73 -24.06 -5.49
C TYR A 273 20.95 -24.21 -6.37
N TYR A 274 22.04 -23.56 -5.98
CA TYR A 274 23.37 -23.91 -6.45
C TYR A 274 24.36 -23.75 -5.30
N ASP A 275 25.46 -24.50 -5.34
CA ASP A 275 26.51 -24.40 -4.34
C ASP A 275 27.84 -24.98 -4.84
N PHE A 276 28.91 -24.61 -4.14
CA PHE A 276 30.28 -25.02 -4.42
C PHE A 276 30.96 -25.55 -3.15
N VAL A 277 31.69 -26.65 -3.26
CA VAL A 277 32.45 -27.23 -2.14
C VAL A 277 33.83 -27.65 -2.60
N GLU A 278 34.85 -27.19 -1.89
CA GLU A 278 36.21 -27.72 -2.07
C GLU A 278 36.25 -29.16 -1.55
N LEU A 279 36.77 -30.05 -2.39
CA LEU A 279 36.91 -31.48 -2.11
C LEU A 279 38.39 -31.82 -1.94
N GLU A 280 38.65 -32.96 -1.31
CA GLU A 280 40.02 -33.46 -1.17
C GLU A 280 40.68 -33.71 -2.55
N GLY A 281 42.00 -33.49 -2.63
CA GLY A 281 42.78 -33.73 -3.84
C GLY A 281 42.66 -32.63 -4.90
N ASN A 282 42.51 -31.36 -4.48
CA ASN A 282 42.42 -30.20 -5.39
C ASN A 282 41.25 -30.30 -6.38
N ARG A 283 40.06 -30.64 -5.86
CA ARG A 283 38.84 -30.81 -6.66
C ARG A 283 37.75 -29.87 -6.19
N LEU A 284 36.87 -29.48 -7.10
CA LEU A 284 35.74 -28.61 -6.82
C LEU A 284 34.42 -29.33 -7.12
N GLY A 285 33.60 -29.53 -6.10
CA GLY A 285 32.23 -30.00 -6.23
C GLY A 285 31.29 -28.85 -6.59
N VAL A 286 30.49 -29.03 -7.63
CA VAL A 286 29.49 -28.05 -8.10
C VAL A 286 28.13 -28.71 -8.14
N VAL A 287 27.12 -28.10 -7.52
CA VAL A 287 25.75 -28.62 -7.54
C VAL A 287 24.78 -27.55 -8.01
N ILE A 288 23.79 -27.96 -8.80
CA ILE A 288 22.63 -27.15 -9.18
C ILE A 288 21.39 -28.03 -8.98
N GLY A 289 20.34 -27.49 -8.37
CA GLY A 289 19.10 -28.22 -8.20
C GLY A 289 17.87 -27.34 -8.12
N ASP A 290 16.72 -27.95 -8.31
CA ASP A 290 15.40 -27.33 -8.20
C ASP A 290 14.44 -28.30 -7.49
N VAL A 291 13.83 -27.80 -6.43
CA VAL A 291 12.88 -28.53 -5.59
C VAL A 291 11.47 -28.42 -6.16
N SER A 292 10.80 -29.56 -6.34
CA SER A 292 9.41 -29.59 -6.75
C SER A 292 8.52 -28.88 -5.71
N GLY A 293 7.81 -27.85 -6.14
CA GLY A 293 6.89 -27.10 -5.28
C GLY A 293 7.09 -25.59 -5.41
N LYS A 294 6.56 -24.84 -4.45
CA LYS A 294 6.68 -23.38 -4.39
C LYS A 294 6.60 -22.87 -2.96
N GLY A 295 7.13 -21.68 -2.73
CA GLY A 295 7.05 -21.01 -1.43
C GLY A 295 7.96 -21.63 -0.37
N THR A 296 7.57 -21.49 0.89
CA THR A 296 8.40 -21.83 2.06
C THR A 296 8.75 -23.31 2.17
N GLN A 297 7.87 -24.21 1.72
CA GLN A 297 8.15 -25.65 1.73
C GLN A 297 9.30 -26.02 0.79
N ALA A 298 9.36 -25.41 -0.40
CA ALA A 298 10.43 -25.67 -1.36
C ALA A 298 11.79 -25.20 -0.82
N ALA A 299 11.84 -24.02 -0.20
CA ALA A 299 13.06 -23.53 0.44
C ALA A 299 13.53 -24.42 1.60
N PHE A 300 12.61 -24.95 2.42
CA PHE A 300 12.98 -25.85 3.51
C PHE A 300 13.65 -27.14 2.99
N TYR A 301 13.07 -27.77 1.97
CA TYR A 301 13.65 -28.97 1.37
C TYR A 301 14.95 -28.67 0.61
N MET A 302 15.09 -27.47 0.05
CA MET A 302 16.36 -27.00 -0.50
C MET A 302 17.44 -26.97 0.58
N THR A 303 17.19 -26.31 1.72
CA THR A 303 18.15 -26.22 2.83
C THR A 303 18.50 -27.60 3.40
N LEU A 304 17.52 -28.50 3.53
CA LEU A 304 17.75 -29.88 3.96
C LEU A 304 18.70 -30.61 2.99
N THR A 305 18.47 -30.44 1.70
CA THR A 305 19.26 -31.09 0.64
C THR A 305 20.66 -30.52 0.56
N LYS A 306 20.84 -29.21 0.73
CA LYS A 306 22.14 -28.58 0.93
C LYS A 306 22.91 -29.26 2.07
N GLY A 307 22.28 -29.45 3.23
CA GLY A 307 22.90 -30.11 4.38
C GLY A 307 23.35 -31.53 4.07
N PHE A 308 22.48 -32.34 3.46
CA PHE A 308 22.82 -33.72 3.08
C PHE A 308 23.92 -33.78 2.03
N TRP A 309 23.86 -32.93 1.00
CA TRP A 309 24.89 -32.90 -0.04
C TRP A 309 26.24 -32.49 0.53
N ARG A 310 26.31 -31.43 1.34
CA ARG A 310 27.55 -31.00 2.01
C ARG A 310 28.17 -32.11 2.88
N ALA A 311 27.33 -32.89 3.57
CA ALA A 311 27.81 -34.02 4.38
C ALA A 311 28.31 -35.21 3.54
N LEU A 312 27.79 -35.38 2.31
CA LEU A 312 28.12 -36.49 1.42
C LEU A 312 29.16 -36.14 0.34
N ALA A 313 29.52 -34.86 0.19
CA ALA A 313 30.33 -34.40 -0.93
C ALA A 313 31.72 -35.07 -1.00
N ASN A 314 32.34 -35.36 0.16
CA ASN A 314 33.61 -36.09 0.25
C ASN A 314 33.44 -37.61 0.45
N ALA A 315 32.21 -38.16 0.32
CA ALA A 315 31.95 -39.56 0.61
C ALA A 315 32.21 -40.51 -0.58
N SER A 316 32.48 -39.97 -1.78
CA SER A 316 32.88 -40.70 -2.97
C SER A 316 33.42 -39.74 -4.03
N ASP A 317 34.30 -40.24 -4.89
CA ASP A 317 34.80 -39.53 -6.07
C ASP A 317 33.83 -39.58 -7.25
N SER A 318 32.75 -40.36 -7.13
CA SER A 318 31.70 -40.55 -8.13
C SER A 318 30.48 -39.67 -7.83
N PRO A 319 30.16 -38.66 -8.66
CA PRO A 319 28.93 -37.89 -8.53
C PRO A 319 27.65 -38.73 -8.48
N ALA A 320 27.57 -39.83 -9.23
CA ALA A 320 26.43 -40.74 -9.23
C ALA A 320 26.28 -41.50 -7.91
N GLU A 321 27.37 -41.94 -7.29
CA GLU A 321 27.34 -42.56 -5.97
C GLU A 321 26.89 -41.57 -4.89
N VAL A 322 27.41 -40.34 -4.92
CA VAL A 322 26.99 -39.26 -4.00
C VAL A 322 25.50 -38.99 -4.15
N LEU A 323 25.00 -38.83 -5.39
CA LEU A 323 23.58 -38.63 -5.65
C LEU A 323 22.71 -39.83 -5.25
N THR A 324 23.24 -41.06 -5.35
CA THR A 324 22.52 -42.27 -4.90
C THR A 324 22.37 -42.31 -3.39
N LYS A 325 23.44 -41.97 -2.64
CA LYS A 325 23.38 -41.82 -1.17
C LYS A 325 22.44 -40.68 -0.77
N LEU A 326 22.52 -39.55 -1.48
CA LEU A 326 21.67 -38.39 -1.26
C LEU A 326 20.19 -38.72 -1.51
N ASN A 327 19.86 -39.46 -2.57
CA ASN A 327 18.49 -39.90 -2.86
C ASN A 327 17.91 -40.71 -1.71
N LYS A 328 18.68 -41.63 -1.14
CA LYS A 328 18.22 -42.46 -0.01
C LYS A 328 17.91 -41.60 1.23
N LEU A 329 18.84 -40.71 1.61
CA LEU A 329 18.62 -39.78 2.72
C LEU A 329 17.42 -38.88 2.49
N PHE A 330 17.28 -38.34 1.28
CA PHE A 330 16.17 -37.48 0.92
C PHE A 330 14.84 -38.25 0.99
N TYR A 331 14.76 -39.43 0.39
CA TYR A 331 13.55 -40.26 0.38
C TYR A 331 13.08 -40.66 1.78
N ASP A 332 14.02 -40.97 2.68
CA ASP A 332 13.71 -41.39 4.04
C ASP A 332 13.29 -40.22 4.96
N ASN A 333 13.72 -38.99 4.67
CA ASN A 333 13.48 -37.81 5.53
C ASN A 333 12.45 -36.80 4.97
N VAL A 334 12.02 -36.96 3.73
CA VAL A 334 11.11 -36.02 3.05
C VAL A 334 9.75 -36.64 2.82
N LYS A 335 8.71 -35.80 2.87
CA LYS A 335 7.33 -36.22 2.62
C LYS A 335 7.20 -36.79 1.20
N ARG A 336 6.49 -37.91 1.08
CA ARG A 336 6.17 -38.52 -0.22
C ARG A 336 5.52 -37.51 -1.17
N GLY A 337 5.92 -37.55 -2.44
CA GLY A 337 5.41 -36.67 -3.51
C GLY A 337 6.24 -35.40 -3.71
N VAL A 338 7.23 -35.13 -2.87
CA VAL A 338 8.24 -34.09 -3.10
C VAL A 338 9.47 -34.74 -3.72
N PHE A 339 10.01 -34.11 -4.77
CA PHE A 339 11.24 -34.53 -5.44
C PHE A 339 12.15 -33.34 -5.72
N ILE A 340 13.43 -33.61 -5.97
CA ILE A 340 14.41 -32.59 -6.34
C ILE A 340 15.13 -33.03 -7.60
N SER A 341 15.05 -32.18 -8.62
CA SER A 341 15.87 -32.34 -9.80
C SER A 341 17.26 -31.76 -9.51
N MET A 342 18.34 -32.48 -9.80
CA MET A 342 19.68 -32.04 -9.45
C MET A 342 20.74 -32.45 -10.49
N VAL A 343 21.76 -31.63 -10.65
CA VAL A 343 23.02 -31.93 -11.33
C VAL A 343 24.13 -31.77 -10.30
N TYR A 344 24.99 -32.77 -10.22
CA TYR A 344 26.20 -32.71 -9.41
C TYR A 344 27.41 -33.02 -10.29
N GLY A 345 28.42 -32.17 -10.21
CA GLY A 345 29.68 -32.31 -10.91
C GLY A 345 30.86 -32.21 -9.95
N ILE A 346 31.93 -32.93 -10.26
CA ILE A 346 33.23 -32.84 -9.60
C ILE A 346 34.23 -32.44 -10.67
N PHE A 347 34.81 -31.25 -10.51
CA PHE A 347 35.84 -30.72 -11.38
C PHE A 347 37.21 -31.00 -10.77
N ASP A 348 38.06 -31.69 -11.50
CA ASP A 348 39.45 -31.90 -11.12
C ASP A 348 40.32 -30.74 -11.65
N LEU A 349 40.87 -29.95 -10.73
CA LEU A 349 41.62 -28.74 -11.07
C LEU A 349 43.02 -29.05 -11.61
N GLU A 350 43.53 -30.27 -11.42
CA GLU A 350 44.82 -30.70 -11.98
C GLU A 350 44.65 -31.23 -13.40
N SER A 351 43.66 -32.10 -13.63
CA SER A 351 43.44 -32.72 -14.94
C SER A 351 42.54 -31.89 -15.88
N GLY A 352 41.78 -30.93 -15.34
CA GLY A 352 40.80 -30.15 -16.09
C GLY A 352 39.51 -30.90 -16.41
N ILE A 353 39.32 -32.10 -15.86
CA ILE A 353 38.19 -32.98 -16.21
C ILE A 353 37.01 -32.73 -15.26
N LEU A 354 35.85 -32.45 -15.84
CA LEU A 354 34.56 -32.41 -15.14
C LEU A 354 33.86 -33.77 -15.23
N THR A 355 33.68 -34.44 -14.09
CA THR A 355 32.80 -35.62 -13.99
C THR A 355 31.42 -35.18 -13.51
N LEU A 356 30.37 -35.55 -14.24
CA LEU A 356 28.99 -35.07 -14.08
C LEU A 356 28.04 -36.24 -13.89
N ALA A 357 27.06 -36.09 -12.99
CA ALA A 357 25.86 -36.92 -12.94
C ALA A 357 24.58 -36.06 -12.84
N ARG A 358 23.50 -36.54 -13.45
CA ARG A 358 22.21 -35.83 -13.51
C ARG A 358 21.10 -36.64 -12.85
N ALA A 359 20.60 -36.16 -11.72
CA ALA A 359 19.38 -36.65 -11.07
C ALA A 359 18.14 -35.91 -11.60
N GLY A 360 17.75 -36.19 -12.86
CA GLY A 360 16.48 -35.72 -13.42
C GLY A 360 16.36 -34.22 -13.77
N HIS A 361 17.41 -33.42 -13.58
CA HIS A 361 17.43 -31.99 -13.91
C HIS A 361 17.49 -31.71 -15.42
N ASN A 362 17.44 -30.44 -15.81
CA ASN A 362 17.64 -30.05 -17.20
C ASN A 362 19.05 -30.44 -17.72
N PRO A 363 19.22 -30.64 -19.05
CA PRO A 363 20.54 -30.87 -19.65
C PRO A 363 21.53 -29.75 -19.31
N VAL A 364 22.79 -30.11 -19.09
CA VAL A 364 23.88 -29.14 -18.99
C VAL A 364 24.25 -28.71 -20.40
N VAL A 365 24.44 -27.41 -20.60
CA VAL A 365 24.87 -26.86 -21.90
C VAL A 365 26.35 -26.61 -21.83
N MET A 366 27.09 -27.18 -22.77
CA MET A 366 28.51 -26.95 -22.96
C MET A 366 28.73 -26.20 -24.28
N HIS A 367 29.60 -25.20 -24.23
CA HIS A 367 30.00 -24.41 -25.39
C HIS A 367 31.51 -24.38 -25.48
N LYS A 368 32.05 -24.75 -26.65
CA LYS A 368 33.49 -24.78 -26.92
C LYS A 368 33.86 -23.58 -27.80
N GLY A 369 34.23 -22.47 -27.17
CA GLY A 369 34.89 -21.33 -27.82
C GLY A 369 34.29 -20.90 -29.16
N GLN A 370 35.07 -20.97 -30.25
CA GLN A 370 34.69 -20.46 -31.58
C GLN A 370 33.60 -21.27 -32.29
N GLU A 371 33.13 -22.39 -31.73
CA GLU A 371 32.05 -23.16 -32.35
C GLU A 371 30.71 -22.46 -32.14
N LEU A 372 29.91 -22.32 -33.19
CA LEU A 372 28.54 -21.79 -33.09
C LEU A 372 27.57 -22.78 -32.42
N ASN A 373 27.96 -24.05 -32.30
CA ASN A 373 27.10 -25.10 -31.79
C ASN A 373 27.26 -25.27 -30.27
N MET A 374 26.12 -25.35 -29.58
CA MET A 374 26.05 -25.72 -28.17
C MET A 374 25.77 -27.20 -28.02
N GLU A 375 26.59 -27.91 -27.25
CA GLU A 375 26.39 -29.32 -26.93
C GLU A 375 25.50 -29.45 -25.68
N ARG A 376 24.48 -30.33 -25.74
CA ARG A 376 23.63 -30.64 -24.59
C ARG A 376 24.05 -31.95 -23.96
N ILE A 377 24.61 -31.87 -22.77
CA ILE A 377 25.04 -33.02 -22.00
C ILE A 377 23.86 -33.50 -21.15
N HIS A 378 23.34 -34.67 -21.49
CA HIS A 378 22.11 -35.20 -20.88
C HIS A 378 22.27 -36.68 -20.45
N PRO A 379 23.05 -36.94 -19.38
CA PRO A 379 23.17 -38.28 -18.82
C PRO A 379 21.82 -38.80 -18.33
N ARG A 380 21.64 -40.12 -18.32
CA ARG A 380 20.44 -40.73 -17.73
C ARG A 380 20.41 -40.54 -16.21
N GLY A 381 19.19 -40.46 -15.66
CA GLY A 381 18.96 -40.38 -14.22
C GLY A 381 17.54 -39.94 -13.87
N LEU A 382 17.15 -40.19 -12.64
CA LEU A 382 15.83 -39.87 -12.05
C LEU A 382 15.99 -38.76 -11.02
N ALA A 383 14.95 -37.97 -10.76
CA ALA A 383 15.02 -36.96 -9.71
C ALA A 383 15.04 -37.61 -8.31
N LEU A 384 15.70 -36.94 -7.37
CA LEU A 384 15.80 -37.37 -5.99
C LEU A 384 14.41 -37.46 -5.37
N GLY A 385 14.12 -38.49 -4.58
CA GLY A 385 12.83 -38.67 -3.91
C GLY A 385 11.74 -39.35 -4.75
N MET A 386 11.95 -39.58 -6.04
CA MET A 386 10.97 -40.31 -6.87
C MET A 386 10.96 -41.83 -6.60
N GLU A 387 12.09 -42.40 -6.23
CA GLU A 387 12.25 -43.84 -6.00
C GLU A 387 13.20 -44.07 -4.80
N LYS A 388 13.00 -45.16 -4.07
CA LYS A 388 13.66 -45.44 -2.79
C LYS A 388 15.17 -45.67 -2.90
N GLY A 389 15.67 -46.17 -4.04
CA GLY A 389 17.11 -46.16 -4.32
C GLY A 389 17.63 -47.24 -5.27
N VAL A 390 17.01 -48.43 -5.32
CA VAL A 390 17.55 -49.55 -6.12
C VAL A 390 17.53 -49.20 -7.60
N ARG A 391 16.42 -48.64 -8.09
CA ARG A 391 16.27 -48.25 -9.48
C ARG A 391 16.99 -46.93 -9.75
N PHE A 392 17.05 -46.04 -8.78
CA PHE A 392 17.82 -44.79 -8.88
C PHE A 392 19.28 -45.06 -9.26
N GLY A 393 19.97 -45.92 -8.49
CA GLY A 393 21.38 -46.24 -8.73
C GLY A 393 21.65 -47.00 -10.04
N GLN A 394 20.65 -47.73 -10.56
CA GLN A 394 20.77 -48.44 -11.85
C GLN A 394 20.61 -47.53 -13.08
N VAL A 395 19.90 -46.41 -12.92
CA VAL A 395 19.54 -45.52 -14.05
C VAL A 395 20.47 -44.32 -14.15
N ILE A 396 21.04 -43.88 -13.01
CA ILE A 396 21.95 -42.74 -13.00
C ILE A 396 23.23 -43.05 -13.78
N GLN A 397 23.62 -42.12 -14.64
CA GLN A 397 24.79 -42.24 -15.48
C GLN A 397 25.75 -41.08 -15.22
N GLU A 398 27.04 -41.39 -15.26
CA GLU A 398 28.12 -40.41 -15.24
C GLU A 398 28.66 -40.14 -16.63
N VAL A 399 29.09 -38.90 -16.84
CA VAL A 399 29.80 -38.47 -18.04
C VAL A 399 31.02 -37.68 -17.62
N LYS A 400 32.15 -37.94 -18.28
CA LYS A 400 33.38 -37.16 -18.13
C LYS A 400 33.50 -36.18 -19.29
N ILE A 401 33.80 -34.93 -18.96
CA ILE A 401 33.88 -33.82 -19.90
C ILE A 401 35.30 -33.24 -19.75
N PRO A 402 36.09 -33.22 -20.83
CA PRO A 402 37.44 -32.65 -20.82
C PRO A 402 37.44 -31.13 -20.93
#